data_AF-A0A8S3J4R1-F1
#
_entry.id   AF-A0A8S3J4R1-F1
#
_cell.length_a   1.000
_cell.length_b   1.000
_cell.length_c   1.000
_cell.angle_alpha   90.00
_cell.angle_beta   90.00
_cell.angle_gamma   90.00
#
_symmetry.space_group_name_H-M   'P 1'
#
loop_
_entity.id
_entity.type
_entity.pdbx_description
1 polymer ?
#
loop_
_entity_poly.entity_id
_entity_poly.type
_entity_poly.pdbx_seq_one_letter_code
_entity_poly.pdbx_strand_id
1 'polypeptide(L)'
;EYGVPVGWDFLFKRDYWRSEATVDHTDSCSTRRKSVSSRNSIGKPIVHVNHLVKKFGHDKIAVDDVSFNLYENQITSLLGPNGSGKTTIFNCLIGMYKQTSGSITIDSEDGMDFDTRANMEMLRKSMGYCPQHDILFDLLTIKEQLEFYATARGFGKNKERIAKEMLYLVNLQGSQELYCNSLSGGMKRRLSLACAFVGDTKIILLDEPSSGLDPS
;
A
#
# COMPACT_ATOMS: atom_id res chain seq x y z
N GLU A 1 22.33 -26.72 -3.09
CA GLU A 1 23.37 -27.11 -2.13
C GLU A 1 23.16 -26.31 -0.85
N TYR A 2 22.85 -27.00 0.24
CA TYR A 2 22.63 -26.35 1.54
C TYR A 2 23.99 -26.06 2.18
N GLY A 3 24.21 -24.79 2.55
CA GLY A 3 25.45 -24.28 3.13
C GLY A 3 25.79 -24.93 4.47
N VAL A 4 27.09 -25.04 4.74
CA VAL A 4 27.64 -25.63 5.96
C VAL A 4 27.20 -24.83 7.19
N PRO A 5 26.71 -25.46 8.27
CA PRO A 5 26.30 -24.76 9.48
C PRO A 5 27.51 -24.10 10.16
N VAL A 6 27.40 -22.80 10.44
CA VAL A 6 28.42 -22.05 11.18
C VAL A 6 28.15 -22.18 12.69
N GLY A 7 29.22 -22.27 13.49
CA GLY A 7 29.13 -22.40 14.95
C GLY A 7 28.42 -21.22 15.63
N TRP A 8 27.91 -21.43 16.84
CA TRP A 8 27.11 -20.47 17.61
C TRP A 8 27.79 -19.13 17.91
N ASP A 9 29.11 -19.07 17.77
CA ASP A 9 29.96 -17.90 17.99
C ASP A 9 30.08 -16.98 16.76
N PHE A 10 29.38 -17.29 15.65
CA PHE A 10 29.50 -16.56 14.39
C PHE A 10 29.18 -15.06 14.48
N LEU A 11 28.26 -14.66 15.36
CA LEU A 11 27.89 -13.27 15.60
C LEU A 11 29.01 -12.43 16.24
N PHE A 12 30.00 -13.08 16.85
CA PHE A 12 31.15 -12.42 17.46
C PHE A 12 32.40 -12.46 16.58
N LYS A 13 32.34 -13.19 15.47
CA LYS A 13 33.43 -13.22 14.48
C LYS A 13 33.38 -11.96 13.64
N ARG A 14 34.48 -11.23 13.67
CA ARG A 14 34.62 -9.91 13.06
C ARG A 14 34.45 -9.95 11.53
N ASP A 15 34.73 -11.10 10.92
CA ASP A 15 34.62 -11.37 9.48
C ASP A 15 33.17 -11.57 9.02
N TYR A 16 32.26 -11.97 9.94
CA TYR A 16 30.81 -12.05 9.64
C TYR A 16 30.22 -10.65 9.39
N TRP A 17 30.73 -9.64 10.11
CA TRP A 17 30.28 -8.26 10.01
C TRP A 17 31.08 -7.40 9.03
N ARG A 18 32.19 -7.93 8.50
CA ARG A 18 33.03 -7.24 7.53
C ARG A 18 33.12 -8.07 6.27
N SER A 19 32.25 -7.76 5.31
CA SER A 19 32.48 -8.12 3.92
C SER A 19 33.67 -7.31 3.41
N GLU A 20 34.81 -7.96 3.21
CA GLU A 20 35.93 -7.38 2.47
C GLU A 20 35.80 -7.83 1.01
N ALA A 21 35.31 -6.93 0.16
CA ALA A 21 35.70 -6.92 -1.23
C ALA A 21 37.13 -6.35 -1.25
N THR A 22 38.10 -7.21 -1.53
CA THR A 22 39.50 -6.85 -1.72
C THR A 22 39.64 -5.87 -2.89
N VAL A 23 40.26 -4.70 -2.68
CA VAL A 23 41.37 -4.11 -3.47
C VAL A 23 41.98 -2.96 -2.66
N ASP A 24 43.30 -2.98 -2.52
CA ASP A 24 44.16 -2.15 -1.66
C ASP A 24 44.53 -0.75 -2.19
N HIS A 25 44.74 0.18 -1.22
CA HIS A 25 45.61 1.39 -1.15
C HIS A 25 45.46 2.54 -2.19
N THR A 26 45.41 3.86 -1.89
CA THR A 26 45.83 4.73 -0.76
C THR A 26 45.21 6.15 -0.90
N ASP A 27 44.83 6.76 0.23
CA ASP A 27 44.73 8.19 0.62
C ASP A 27 44.24 9.31 -0.33
N SER A 28 43.05 9.85 -0.05
CA SER A 28 42.90 11.13 0.68
C SER A 28 41.44 11.63 0.69
N CYS A 29 41.06 12.19 1.84
CA CYS A 29 39.71 12.56 2.24
C CYS A 29 39.19 13.82 1.53
N SER A 30 38.02 13.73 0.89
CA SER A 30 37.06 14.85 0.87
C SER A 30 35.62 14.34 0.85
N THR A 31 34.87 14.83 1.83
CA THR A 31 33.50 14.51 2.17
C THR A 31 32.57 14.90 1.02
N ARG A 32 32.04 13.91 0.29
CA ARG A 32 30.89 14.09 -0.60
C ARG A 32 29.94 12.93 -0.37
N ARG A 33 28.81 13.21 0.30
CA ARG A 33 27.65 12.31 0.34
C ARG A 33 27.19 12.11 -1.11
N LYS A 34 27.71 11.07 -1.76
CA LYS A 34 27.16 10.58 -3.02
C LYS A 34 25.88 9.85 -2.66
N SER A 35 24.76 10.48 -2.96
CA SER A 35 23.49 9.79 -3.14
C SER A 35 23.76 8.55 -4.00
N VAL A 36 23.30 7.40 -3.52
CA VAL A 36 23.31 6.16 -4.30
C VAL A 36 22.30 6.36 -5.43
N SER A 37 22.72 7.00 -6.52
CA SER A 37 22.00 7.01 -7.78
C SER A 37 22.36 5.75 -8.54
N SER A 38 21.87 4.60 -8.06
CA SER A 38 21.76 3.43 -8.93
C SER A 38 20.66 3.74 -9.94
N ARG A 39 21.05 4.20 -11.13
CA ARG A 39 20.19 4.24 -12.32
C ARG A 39 19.90 2.81 -12.77
N ASN A 40 19.15 2.07 -11.96
CA ASN A 40 18.17 1.16 -12.53
C ASN A 40 17.13 2.08 -13.17
N SER A 41 16.51 1.68 -14.28
CA SER A 41 15.33 2.37 -14.81
C SER A 41 14.18 2.18 -13.81
N ILE A 42 14.27 2.86 -12.67
CA ILE A 42 13.21 2.97 -11.70
C ILE A 42 12.05 3.58 -12.50
N GLY A 43 10.91 2.89 -12.53
CA GLY A 43 9.75 3.28 -13.33
C GLY A 43 9.32 4.72 -13.02
N LYS A 44 8.36 5.25 -13.78
CA LYS A 44 7.83 6.58 -13.50
C LYS A 44 7.29 6.63 -12.05
N PRO A 45 7.79 7.51 -11.17
CA PRO A 45 7.19 7.67 -9.86
C PRO A 45 5.76 8.20 -10.02
N ILE A 46 4.86 7.72 -9.17
CA ILE A 46 3.46 8.13 -9.16
C ILE A 46 3.01 8.67 -7.83
N VAL A 47 3.72 8.35 -6.74
CA VAL A 47 3.47 8.95 -5.42
C VAL A 47 4.81 9.33 -4.82
N HIS A 48 4.92 10.56 -4.35
CA HIS A 48 6.06 11.06 -3.60
C HIS A 48 5.63 11.36 -2.18
N VAL A 49 6.29 10.72 -1.22
CA VAL A 49 6.13 11.00 0.20
C VAL A 49 7.42 11.64 0.67
N ASN A 50 7.35 12.91 1.10
CA ASN A 50 8.51 13.70 1.50
C ASN A 50 8.35 14.18 2.94
N HIS A 51 9.28 13.77 3.81
CA HIS A 51 9.37 14.18 5.21
C HIS A 51 8.05 14.03 5.98
N LEU A 52 7.32 12.94 5.72
CA LEU A 52 6.00 12.71 6.31
C LEU A 52 6.13 12.54 7.83
N VAL A 53 5.46 13.41 8.56
CA VAL A 53 5.32 13.34 10.01
C VAL A 53 3.84 13.31 10.36
N LYS A 54 3.46 12.40 11.25
CA LYS A 54 2.10 12.36 11.81
C LYS A 54 2.16 12.21 13.33
N LYS A 55 1.59 13.21 14.01
CA LYS A 55 1.38 13.21 15.46
C LYS A 55 -0.12 13.12 15.79
N PHE A 56 -0.43 12.43 16.88
CA PHE A 56 -1.76 12.39 17.48
C PHE A 56 -1.71 13.02 18.87
N GLY A 57 -2.62 13.96 19.13
CA GLY A 57 -2.57 14.78 20.35
C GLY A 57 -1.29 15.61 20.42
N HIS A 58 -0.76 15.82 21.63
CA HIS A 58 0.44 16.62 21.85
C HIS A 58 1.74 15.84 21.58
N ASP A 59 1.86 14.61 22.08
CA ASP A 59 3.19 13.95 22.18
C ASP A 59 3.33 12.63 21.42
N LYS A 60 2.23 12.04 20.91
CA LYS A 60 2.33 10.72 20.28
C LYS A 60 2.69 10.84 18.80
N ILE A 61 3.97 10.65 18.49
CA ILE A 61 4.48 10.55 17.12
C ILE A 61 4.18 9.15 16.59
N ALA A 62 3.35 9.05 15.56
CA ALA A 62 3.01 7.78 14.91
C ALA A 62 3.80 7.55 13.62
N VAL A 63 4.24 8.62 12.96
CA VAL A 63 5.14 8.59 11.81
C VAL A 63 6.14 9.73 12.00
N ASP A 64 7.43 9.43 11.87
CA ASP A 64 8.52 10.37 12.10
C ASP A 64 9.45 10.41 10.86
N ASP A 65 9.43 11.54 10.16
CA ASP A 65 10.26 11.90 9.02
C ASP A 65 10.44 10.79 7.95
N VAL A 66 9.33 10.21 7.49
CA VAL A 66 9.37 9.14 6.49
C VAL A 66 9.34 9.72 5.07
N SER A 67 10.28 9.29 4.23
CA SER A 67 10.32 9.66 2.81
C SER A 67 10.49 8.44 1.90
N PHE A 68 9.64 8.30 0.89
CA PHE A 68 9.74 7.25 -0.12
C PHE A 68 8.92 7.61 -1.37
N ASN A 69 9.19 6.93 -2.48
CA ASN A 69 8.41 7.03 -3.71
C ASN A 69 7.72 5.71 -4.02
N LEU A 70 6.52 5.78 -4.60
CA LEU A 70 5.85 4.65 -5.24
C LEU A 70 5.95 4.83 -6.76
N TYR A 71 6.10 3.72 -7.48
CA TYR A 71 6.37 3.72 -8.91
C TYR A 71 5.28 2.99 -9.68
N GLU A 72 5.01 3.45 -10.89
CA GLU A 72 4.10 2.80 -11.84
C GLU A 72 4.52 1.35 -12.10
N ASN A 73 3.53 0.45 -12.16
CA ASN A 73 3.72 -0.98 -12.43
C ASN A 73 4.65 -1.70 -11.44
N GLN A 74 4.76 -1.20 -10.21
CA GLN A 74 5.52 -1.84 -9.15
C GLN A 74 4.65 -2.16 -7.94
N ILE A 75 4.98 -3.28 -7.28
CA ILE A 75 4.41 -3.65 -5.99
C ILE A 75 5.41 -3.24 -4.92
N THR A 76 5.01 -2.27 -4.08
CA THR A 76 5.80 -1.83 -2.93
C THR A 76 5.21 -2.40 -1.65
N SER A 77 6.06 -2.98 -0.80
CA SER A 77 5.65 -3.51 0.50
C SER A 77 6.23 -2.66 1.63
N LEU A 78 5.38 -2.25 2.56
CA LEU A 78 5.77 -1.58 3.80
C LEU A 78 5.73 -2.60 4.94
N LEU A 79 6.90 -3.03 5.41
CA LEU A 79 7.04 -4.07 6.44
C LEU A 79 7.51 -3.46 7.76
N GLY A 80 6.93 -3.95 8.86
CA GLY A 80 7.28 -3.50 10.21
C GLY A 80 6.36 -4.14 11.26
N PRO A 81 6.75 -4.13 12.54
CA PRO A 81 5.95 -4.69 13.63
C PRO A 81 4.63 -3.93 13.82
N ASN A 82 3.71 -4.52 14.58
CA ASN A 82 2.46 -3.84 14.94
C ASN A 82 2.77 -2.57 15.76
N GLY A 83 2.08 -1.48 15.45
CA GLY A 83 2.34 -0.18 16.05
C GLY A 83 3.47 0.63 15.42
N SER A 84 4.15 0.14 14.39
CA SER A 84 5.22 0.90 13.69
C SER A 84 4.72 2.05 12.79
N GLY A 85 3.42 2.31 12.76
CA GLY A 85 2.84 3.41 11.98
C GLY A 85 2.39 3.07 10.55
N LYS A 86 2.44 1.80 10.11
CA LYS A 86 2.04 1.38 8.73
C LYS A 86 0.64 1.86 8.32
N THR A 87 -0.37 1.48 9.11
CA THR A 87 -1.75 1.92 8.91
C THR A 87 -1.89 3.45 9.01
N THR A 88 -1.04 4.12 9.79
CA THR A 88 -1.04 5.59 9.87
C THR A 88 -0.53 6.22 8.57
N ILE A 89 0.53 5.67 7.97
CA ILE A 89 1.03 6.07 6.65
C ILE A 89 -0.05 5.86 5.60
N PHE A 90 -0.71 4.70 5.61
CA PHE A 90 -1.79 4.39 4.66
C PHE A 90 -2.96 5.37 4.80
N ASN A 91 -3.38 5.67 6.03
CA ASN A 91 -4.42 6.66 6.30
C ASN A 91 -4.03 8.09 5.86
N CYS A 92 -2.74 8.43 5.91
CA CYS A 92 -2.24 9.68 5.34
C CYS A 92 -2.26 9.67 3.80
N LEU A 93 -1.88 8.56 3.17
CA LEU A 93 -1.90 8.40 1.71
C LEU A 93 -3.32 8.53 1.14
N ILE A 94 -4.31 7.85 1.74
CA ILE A 94 -5.72 7.93 1.30
C ILE A 94 -6.43 9.22 1.72
N GLY A 95 -5.76 10.10 2.47
CA GLY A 95 -6.32 11.37 2.92
C GLY A 95 -7.29 11.29 4.10
N MET A 96 -7.40 10.13 4.76
CA MET A 96 -8.18 10.00 5.99
C MET A 96 -7.55 10.79 7.15
N TYR A 97 -6.22 10.85 7.20
CA TYR A 97 -5.49 11.67 8.17
C TYR A 97 -4.66 12.74 7.47
N LYS A 98 -4.89 14.00 7.84
CA LYS A 98 -3.99 15.09 7.48
C LYS A 98 -2.62 14.89 8.13
N GLN A 99 -1.56 15.08 7.37
CA GLN A 99 -0.18 15.06 7.84
C GLN A 99 0.04 16.20 8.87
N THR A 100 0.91 15.99 9.84
CA THR A 100 1.33 17.07 10.76
C THR A 100 2.36 17.98 10.09
N SER A 101 3.30 17.39 9.35
CA SER A 101 4.23 18.08 8.46
C SER A 101 4.69 17.13 7.34
N GLY A 102 5.43 17.67 6.37
CA GLY A 102 5.80 16.96 5.15
C GLY A 102 4.77 17.13 4.05
N SER A 103 4.95 16.40 2.95
CA SER A 103 4.04 16.43 1.80
C SER A 103 3.85 15.03 1.20
N ILE A 104 2.68 14.83 0.61
CA ILE A 104 2.35 13.67 -0.21
C ILE A 104 1.85 14.22 -1.54
N THR A 105 2.57 13.97 -2.63
CA THR A 105 2.14 14.33 -3.98
C THR A 105 1.95 13.07 -4.81
N ILE A 106 1.06 13.13 -5.79
CA ILE A 106 0.78 12.01 -6.69
C ILE A 106 0.93 12.56 -8.10
N ASP A 107 1.70 11.93 -8.96
CA ASP A 107 1.85 12.42 -10.34
C ASP A 107 0.58 12.05 -11.11
N SER A 108 -0.26 13.04 -11.41
CA SER A 108 -1.26 12.90 -12.47
C SER A 108 -0.61 13.14 -13.83
N GLU A 109 -1.17 12.55 -14.88
CA GLU A 109 -0.77 12.85 -16.27
C GLU A 109 -0.91 14.35 -16.62
N ASP A 110 -1.62 15.13 -15.78
CA ASP A 110 -1.84 16.56 -15.93
C ASP A 110 -0.84 17.45 -15.15
N GLY A 111 0.14 16.87 -14.44
CA GLY A 111 1.25 17.62 -13.81
C GLY A 111 0.84 18.59 -12.69
N MET A 112 -0.26 18.32 -11.97
CA MET A 112 -0.76 19.19 -10.91
C MET A 112 -0.21 18.79 -9.54
N ASP A 113 0.30 19.74 -8.76
CA ASP A 113 0.67 19.51 -7.36
C ASP A 113 -0.59 19.36 -6.48
N PHE A 114 -0.65 18.29 -5.68
CA PHE A 114 -1.85 17.87 -4.95
C PHE A 114 -1.91 18.42 -3.51
N ASP A 115 -1.97 19.75 -3.33
CA ASP A 115 -2.00 20.37 -1.98
C ASP A 115 -3.36 21.01 -1.59
N THR A 116 -4.43 20.81 -2.38
CA THR A 116 -5.76 21.40 -2.08
C THR A 116 -6.86 20.36 -1.87
N ARG A 117 -7.90 20.74 -1.10
CA ARG A 117 -9.07 19.89 -0.79
C ARG A 117 -9.80 19.35 -2.04
N ALA A 118 -9.84 20.12 -3.12
CA ALA A 118 -10.43 19.68 -4.39
C ALA A 118 -9.62 18.54 -5.02
N ASN A 119 -8.30 18.59 -4.87
CA ASN A 119 -7.38 17.60 -5.44
C ASN A 119 -7.46 16.26 -4.68
N MET A 120 -7.78 16.28 -3.38
CA MET A 120 -8.04 15.08 -2.58
C MET A 120 -9.23 14.24 -3.06
N GLU A 121 -10.23 14.83 -3.72
CA GLU A 121 -11.32 14.06 -4.34
C GLU A 121 -10.86 13.30 -5.59
N MET A 122 -10.01 13.93 -6.42
CA MET A 122 -9.41 13.25 -7.57
C MET A 122 -8.53 12.09 -7.12
N LEU A 123 -7.72 12.30 -6.08
CA LEU A 123 -6.90 11.23 -5.48
C LEU A 123 -7.76 10.05 -5.01
N ARG A 124 -8.85 10.32 -4.29
CA ARG A 124 -9.75 9.26 -3.81
C ARG A 124 -10.45 8.53 -4.95
N LYS A 125 -10.65 9.16 -6.11
CA LYS A 125 -11.22 8.51 -7.28
C LYS A 125 -10.24 7.57 -7.97
N SER A 126 -8.95 7.92 -8.02
CA SER A 126 -7.90 7.11 -8.66
C SER A 126 -7.26 6.07 -7.74
N MET A 127 -7.51 6.11 -6.42
CA MET A 127 -6.98 5.15 -5.46
C MET A 127 -8.01 4.11 -4.99
N GLY A 128 -7.59 2.85 -4.89
CA GLY A 128 -8.29 1.77 -4.20
C GLY A 128 -7.70 1.54 -2.81
N TYR A 129 -8.53 1.23 -1.82
CA TYR A 129 -8.07 0.92 -0.46
C TYR A 129 -8.80 -0.30 0.10
N CYS A 130 -8.04 -1.33 0.48
CA CYS A 130 -8.54 -2.49 1.21
C CYS A 130 -8.04 -2.43 2.66
N PRO A 131 -8.90 -2.10 3.64
CA PRO A 131 -8.52 -2.05 5.05
C PRO A 131 -8.25 -3.43 5.64
N GLN A 132 -7.60 -3.48 6.82
CA GLN A 132 -7.35 -4.71 7.57
C GLN A 132 -8.66 -5.44 7.96
N HIS A 133 -9.67 -4.69 8.39
CA HIS A 133 -10.99 -5.23 8.73
C HIS A 133 -11.96 -5.06 7.56
N ASP A 134 -12.71 -6.11 7.23
CA ASP A 134 -13.65 -6.09 6.11
C ASP A 134 -14.83 -5.13 6.41
N ILE A 135 -14.97 -4.09 5.59
CA ILE A 135 -16.07 -3.12 5.67
C ILE A 135 -17.15 -3.56 4.68
N LEU A 136 -18.02 -4.47 5.11
CA LEU A 136 -19.11 -5.03 4.31
C LEU A 136 -20.47 -4.67 4.91
N PHE A 137 -21.48 -4.45 4.06
CA PHE A 137 -22.84 -4.23 4.54
C PHE A 137 -23.56 -5.57 4.67
N ASP A 138 -23.78 -6.01 5.90
CA ASP A 138 -24.33 -7.33 6.23
C ASP A 138 -25.68 -7.64 5.55
N LEU A 139 -26.48 -6.61 5.30
CA LEU A 139 -27.82 -6.72 4.69
C LEU A 139 -27.81 -6.70 3.16
N LEU A 140 -26.66 -6.40 2.53
CA LEU A 140 -26.54 -6.40 1.08
C LEU A 140 -26.03 -7.76 0.59
N THR A 141 -26.48 -8.15 -0.60
CA THR A 141 -25.88 -9.25 -1.34
C THR A 141 -24.48 -8.87 -1.85
N ILE A 142 -23.65 -9.86 -2.20
CA ILE A 142 -22.31 -9.61 -2.80
C ILE A 142 -22.43 -8.70 -4.02
N LYS A 143 -23.41 -8.96 -4.88
CA LYS A 143 -23.66 -8.18 -6.08
C LYS A 143 -24.05 -6.74 -5.76
N GLU A 144 -25.01 -6.55 -4.86
CA GLU A 144 -25.45 -5.21 -4.43
C GLU A 144 -24.32 -4.42 -3.76
N GLN A 145 -23.47 -5.08 -2.98
CA GLN A 145 -22.28 -4.47 -2.38
C GLN A 145 -21.37 -3.89 -3.47
N LEU A 146 -21.04 -4.66 -4.51
CA LEU A 146 -20.17 -4.21 -5.60
C LEU A 146 -20.83 -3.12 -6.46
N GLU A 147 -22.12 -3.25 -6.75
CA GLU A 147 -22.89 -2.24 -7.46
C GLU A 147 -22.97 -0.92 -6.67
N PHE A 148 -23.11 -1.00 -5.35
CA PHE A 148 -23.10 0.15 -4.46
C PHE A 148 -21.76 0.89 -4.53
N TYR A 149 -20.64 0.16 -4.41
CA TYR A 149 -19.31 0.75 -4.55
C TYR A 149 -19.09 1.35 -5.94
N ALA A 150 -19.51 0.67 -7.01
CA ALA A 150 -19.38 1.18 -8.37
C ALA A 150 -20.17 2.49 -8.55
N THR A 151 -21.38 2.55 -8.00
CA THR A 151 -22.22 3.75 -8.02
C THR A 151 -21.61 4.89 -7.22
N ALA A 152 -21.11 4.61 -6.00
CA ALA A 152 -20.45 5.59 -5.13
C ALA A 152 -19.18 6.18 -5.79
N ARG A 153 -18.49 5.40 -6.62
CA ARG A 153 -17.32 5.82 -7.39
C ARG A 153 -17.66 6.55 -8.69
N GLY A 154 -18.94 6.74 -9.01
CA GLY A 154 -19.40 7.46 -10.20
C GLY A 154 -19.66 6.58 -11.43
N PHE A 155 -19.59 5.26 -11.30
CA PHE A 155 -19.78 4.31 -12.39
C PHE A 155 -21.19 3.68 -12.41
N GLY A 156 -22.21 4.38 -11.90
CA GLY A 156 -23.57 3.85 -11.76
C GLY A 156 -24.20 3.31 -13.04
N LYS A 157 -23.85 3.87 -14.21
CA LYS A 157 -24.33 3.38 -15.53
C LYS A 157 -23.72 2.03 -15.95
N ASN A 158 -22.56 1.69 -15.41
CA ASN A 158 -21.79 0.49 -15.74
C ASN A 158 -21.69 -0.47 -14.55
N LYS A 159 -22.49 -0.25 -13.49
CA LYS A 159 -22.34 -0.92 -12.20
C LYS A 159 -22.48 -2.44 -12.32
N GLU A 160 -23.41 -2.94 -13.15
CA GLU A 160 -23.62 -4.38 -13.32
C GLU A 160 -22.44 -5.03 -14.03
N ARG A 161 -21.87 -4.35 -15.04
CA ARG A 161 -20.69 -4.81 -15.77
C ARG A 161 -19.48 -4.89 -14.83
N ILE A 162 -19.23 -3.81 -14.08
CA ILE A 162 -18.10 -3.73 -13.13
C ILE A 162 -18.27 -4.78 -12.03
N ALA A 163 -19.46 -4.93 -11.47
CA ALA A 163 -19.72 -5.95 -10.45
C ALA A 163 -19.40 -7.35 -10.99
N LYS A 164 -19.83 -7.68 -12.21
CA LYS A 164 -19.55 -8.98 -12.84
C LYS A 164 -18.05 -9.21 -13.07
N GLU A 165 -17.32 -8.19 -13.51
CA GLU A 165 -15.85 -8.25 -13.69
C GLU A 165 -15.13 -8.47 -12.35
N MET A 166 -15.54 -7.75 -11.30
CA MET A 166 -14.96 -7.89 -9.97
C MET A 166 -15.24 -9.26 -9.36
N LEU A 167 -16.48 -9.75 -9.50
CA LEU A 167 -16.86 -11.11 -9.08
C LEU A 167 -16.02 -12.18 -9.78
N TYR A 168 -15.68 -11.95 -11.05
CA TYR A 168 -14.78 -12.83 -11.79
C TYR A 168 -13.35 -12.79 -11.23
N LEU A 169 -12.83 -11.59 -10.99
CA LEU A 169 -11.48 -11.35 -10.49
C LEU A 169 -11.22 -12.01 -9.13
N VAL A 170 -12.21 -12.03 -8.23
CA VAL A 170 -12.06 -12.62 -6.88
C VAL A 170 -12.63 -14.03 -6.73
N ASN A 171 -12.98 -14.68 -7.84
CA ASN A 171 -13.51 -16.04 -7.88
C ASN A 171 -14.75 -16.25 -6.97
N LEU A 172 -15.72 -15.32 -7.05
CA LEU A 172 -17.01 -15.37 -6.35
C LEU A 172 -18.20 -15.49 -7.31
N GLN A 173 -17.95 -15.93 -8.55
CA GLN A 173 -19.02 -16.23 -9.51
C GLN A 173 -19.90 -17.35 -8.94
N GLY A 174 -21.22 -17.16 -8.92
CA GLY A 174 -22.18 -18.13 -8.36
C GLY A 174 -22.60 -17.87 -6.90
N SER A 175 -21.87 -17.05 -6.15
CA SER A 175 -22.25 -16.63 -4.78
C SER A 175 -22.88 -15.23 -4.73
N GLN A 176 -23.21 -14.67 -5.90
CA GLN A 176 -23.54 -13.25 -6.09
C GLN A 176 -24.78 -12.80 -5.29
N GLU A 177 -25.75 -13.71 -5.13
CA GLU A 177 -27.02 -13.49 -4.43
C GLU A 177 -26.95 -13.80 -2.93
N LEU A 178 -25.79 -14.25 -2.41
CA LEU A 178 -25.60 -14.47 -0.98
C LEU A 178 -25.46 -13.13 -0.25
N TYR A 179 -26.03 -13.04 0.94
CA TYR A 179 -25.86 -11.91 1.84
C TYR A 179 -24.43 -11.88 2.41
N CYS A 180 -23.87 -10.67 2.56
CA CYS A 180 -22.50 -10.48 3.07
C CYS A 180 -22.30 -11.09 4.46
N ASN A 181 -23.35 -11.13 5.30
CA ASN A 181 -23.27 -11.73 6.64
C ASN A 181 -23.03 -13.26 6.64
N SER A 182 -23.49 -13.95 5.59
CA SER A 182 -23.43 -15.41 5.44
C SER A 182 -22.09 -15.94 4.91
N LEU A 183 -21.20 -15.03 4.51
CA LEU A 183 -19.92 -15.36 3.90
C LEU A 183 -18.91 -15.86 4.94
N SER A 184 -18.06 -16.81 4.53
CA SER A 184 -16.88 -17.17 5.32
C SER A 184 -15.88 -16.01 5.40
N GLY A 185 -14.99 -16.01 6.39
CA GLY A 185 -13.95 -14.96 6.52
C GLY A 185 -13.13 -14.77 5.24
N GLY A 186 -12.72 -15.86 4.59
CA GLY A 186 -11.99 -15.78 3.32
C GLY A 186 -12.84 -15.25 2.16
N MET A 187 -14.15 -15.51 2.12
CA MET A 187 -15.05 -14.91 1.14
C MET A 187 -15.26 -13.41 1.39
N LYS A 188 -15.40 -13.00 2.66
CA LYS A 188 -15.46 -11.58 3.05
C LYS A 188 -14.19 -10.85 2.66
N ARG A 189 -13.02 -11.47 2.88
CA ARG A 189 -11.72 -10.90 2.49
C ARG A 189 -11.61 -10.71 0.98
N ARG A 190 -12.01 -11.73 0.20
CA ARG A 190 -12.06 -11.65 -1.27
C ARG A 190 -13.02 -10.57 -1.75
N LEU A 191 -14.18 -10.42 -1.13
CA LEU A 191 -15.12 -9.34 -1.45
C LEU A 191 -14.55 -7.95 -1.08
N SER A 192 -13.89 -7.82 0.06
CA SER A 192 -13.22 -6.58 0.47
C SER A 192 -12.12 -6.16 -0.53
N LEU A 193 -11.35 -7.13 -1.03
CA LEU A 193 -10.41 -6.91 -2.12
C LEU A 193 -11.14 -6.43 -3.38
N ALA A 194 -12.20 -7.12 -3.81
CA ALA A 194 -12.99 -6.71 -4.97
C ALA A 194 -13.47 -5.26 -4.88
N CYS A 195 -13.97 -4.84 -3.71
CA CYS A 195 -14.40 -3.46 -3.46
C CYS A 195 -13.26 -2.44 -3.63
N ALA A 196 -12.02 -2.79 -3.30
CA ALA A 196 -10.86 -1.92 -3.50
C ALA A 196 -10.48 -1.76 -4.98
N PHE A 197 -10.72 -2.80 -5.80
CA PHE A 197 -10.51 -2.79 -7.25
C PHE A 197 -11.66 -2.13 -8.03
N VAL A 198 -12.80 -1.83 -7.39
CA VAL A 198 -13.95 -1.22 -8.08
C VAL A 198 -13.60 0.16 -8.61
N GLY A 199 -13.79 0.32 -9.93
CA GLY A 199 -13.54 1.56 -10.66
C GLY A 199 -12.17 1.59 -11.34
N ASP A 200 -11.89 2.66 -12.05
CA ASP A 200 -10.62 2.86 -12.76
C ASP A 200 -9.52 3.32 -11.78
N THR A 201 -9.06 2.38 -10.95
CA THR A 201 -8.05 2.63 -9.91
C THR A 201 -6.64 2.45 -10.47
N LYS A 202 -5.81 3.50 -10.36
CA LYS A 202 -4.40 3.49 -10.78
C LYS A 202 -3.46 2.99 -9.68
N ILE A 203 -3.84 3.23 -8.42
CA ILE A 203 -3.06 2.85 -7.23
C ILE A 203 -3.96 2.07 -6.30
N ILE A 204 -3.47 0.97 -5.74
CA ILE A 204 -4.23 0.15 -4.80
C ILE A 204 -3.39 -0.08 -3.55
N LEU A 205 -3.96 0.29 -2.41
CA LEU A 205 -3.37 0.15 -1.09
C LEU A 205 -4.06 -1.00 -0.35
N LEU A 206 -3.29 -1.99 0.08
CA LEU A 206 -3.78 -3.19 0.74
C LEU A 206 -3.21 -3.25 2.17
N ASP A 207 -4.02 -2.94 3.17
CA ASP A 207 -3.60 -3.07 4.57
C ASP A 207 -3.81 -4.51 5.04
N GLU A 208 -2.68 -5.20 5.28
CA GLU A 208 -2.58 -6.61 5.66
C GLU A 208 -3.46 -7.57 4.82
N PRO A 209 -3.27 -7.66 3.49
CA PRO A 209 -4.13 -8.48 2.61
C PRO A 209 -4.23 -9.96 3.03
N SER A 210 -3.19 -10.50 3.65
CA SER A 210 -3.09 -11.89 4.10
C SER A 210 -3.74 -12.17 5.46
N SER A 211 -4.13 -11.15 6.25
CA SER A 211 -4.81 -11.39 7.52
C SER A 211 -6.22 -11.91 7.27
N GLY A 212 -6.50 -13.17 7.62
CA GLY A 212 -7.83 -13.79 7.46
C GLY A 212 -8.02 -14.65 6.21
N LEU A 213 -6.97 -14.84 5.40
CA LEU A 213 -6.92 -15.92 4.40
C LEU A 213 -6.29 -17.14 5.07
N ASP A 214 -7.00 -18.28 5.06
CA ASP A 214 -6.50 -19.56 5.57
C ASP A 214 -5.26 -19.96 4.74
N PRO A 215 -4.10 -20.26 5.36
CA PRO A 215 -2.92 -20.76 4.64
C PRO A 215 -3.21 -22.17 4.12
N SER A 216 -3.84 -22.24 2.95
CA SER A 216 -4.10 -23.48 2.22
C SER A 216 -3.01 -23.74 1.18
#